data_AF-A0A4Q3FYW3-F1
#
_entry.id   AF-A0A4Q3FYW3-F1
#
_cell.length_a   1.000
_cell.length_b   1.000
_cell.length_c   1.000
_cell.angle_alpha   90.00
_cell.angle_beta   90.00
_cell.angle_gamma   90.00
#
_symmetry.space_group_name_H-M   'P 1'
#
loop_
_entity.id
_entity.type
_entity.pdbx_description
1 polymer ?
#
loop_
_entity_poly.entity_id
_entity_poly.type
_entity_poly.pdbx_seq_one_letter_code
_entity_poly.pdbx_strand_id
1 'polypeptide(L)'
;MRENHLQTGEILDCEKEPIHIPGAIQSFGLLIAVDQPSLRIHNASINCEDAFGISPQQLIGRSLAEFIAADKLPELQHYLARDNLREQAPLDVTLHLPSSLRNRHWELSAHRHAGCLILEMEPSGTGTVDLLSLNRKLSTAVQLLHATSSLQQLCDTAVKEIQTITG
;
A
#
# COMPACT_ATOMS: atom_id res chain seq x y z
N MET A 1 22.42 -27.42 -30.60
CA MET A 1 22.45 -25.95 -30.45
C MET A 1 21.08 -25.44 -30.85
N ARG A 2 20.25 -24.99 -29.89
CA ARG A 2 19.00 -24.28 -30.15
C ARG A 2 19.29 -22.82 -29.88
N GLU A 3 19.58 -22.07 -30.94
CA GLU A 3 19.76 -20.63 -30.86
C GLU A 3 18.41 -19.97 -30.60
N ASN A 4 18.39 -19.12 -29.58
CA ASN A 4 17.21 -18.52 -28.99
C ASN A 4 16.76 -17.34 -29.87
N HIS A 5 15.75 -17.58 -30.70
CA HIS A 5 15.14 -16.57 -31.58
C HIS A 5 14.08 -15.79 -30.80
N LEU A 6 14.50 -15.00 -29.80
CA LEU A 6 13.62 -13.97 -29.24
C LEU A 6 13.52 -12.86 -30.28
N GLN A 7 12.41 -12.87 -31.00
CA GLN A 7 12.12 -11.99 -32.12
C GLN A 7 11.94 -10.56 -31.58
N THR A 8 12.67 -9.61 -32.14
CA THR A 8 12.75 -8.19 -31.72
C THR A 8 11.39 -7.48 -31.61
N GLY A 9 10.31 -8.07 -32.12
CA GLY A 9 8.94 -7.57 -31.99
C GLY A 9 8.33 -7.73 -30.60
N GLU A 10 8.67 -8.79 -29.83
CA GLU A 10 8.09 -9.01 -28.50
C GLU A 10 8.59 -7.97 -27.47
N ILE A 11 9.86 -7.54 -27.58
CA ILE A 11 10.45 -6.51 -26.71
C ILE A 11 9.81 -5.13 -27.00
N LEU A 12 9.57 -4.82 -28.28
CA LEU A 12 9.01 -3.53 -28.73
C LEU A 12 7.55 -3.32 -28.29
N ASP A 13 6.82 -4.40 -28.05
CA ASP A 13 5.46 -4.35 -27.53
C ASP A 13 5.43 -4.33 -25.99
N CYS A 14 6.36 -5.02 -25.31
CA CYS A 14 6.53 -4.90 -23.85
C CYS A 14 6.89 -3.48 -23.38
N GLU A 15 7.72 -2.76 -24.13
CA GLU A 15 8.10 -1.37 -23.79
C GLU A 15 6.93 -0.38 -23.82
N LYS A 16 5.84 -0.72 -24.52
CA LYS A 16 4.67 0.16 -24.71
C LYS A 16 3.51 -0.16 -23.77
N GLU A 17 3.62 -1.22 -22.97
CA GLU A 17 2.55 -1.59 -22.06
C GLU A 17 2.34 -0.49 -20.99
N PRO A 18 1.12 0.08 -20.86
CA PRO A 18 0.85 1.12 -19.89
C PRO A 18 0.65 0.53 -18.48
N ILE A 19 1.72 -0.06 -17.91
CA ILE A 19 1.71 -0.69 -16.57
C ILE A 19 1.36 0.27 -15.43
N HIS A 20 1.40 1.58 -15.67
CA HIS A 20 1.04 2.63 -14.71
C HIS A 20 -0.45 3.02 -14.75
N ILE A 21 -1.23 2.50 -15.71
CA ILE A 21 -2.68 2.72 -15.82
C ILE A 21 -3.40 1.38 -16.05
N PRO A 22 -3.18 0.36 -15.20
CA PRO A 22 -3.78 -0.96 -15.40
C PRO A 22 -5.31 -0.94 -15.23
N GLY A 23 -5.87 0.09 -14.60
CA GLY A 23 -7.30 0.18 -14.27
C GLY A 23 -7.77 -0.82 -13.21
N ALA A 24 -6.84 -1.59 -12.63
CA ALA A 24 -7.06 -2.59 -11.61
C ALA A 24 -6.05 -2.44 -10.47
N ILE A 25 -6.41 -2.98 -9.30
CA ILE A 25 -5.53 -3.05 -8.13
C ILE A 25 -5.32 -4.51 -7.71
N GLN A 26 -4.35 -4.75 -6.83
CA GLN A 26 -4.24 -6.03 -6.14
C GLN A 26 -5.43 -6.21 -5.18
N SER A 27 -6.04 -7.39 -5.16
CA SER A 27 -7.33 -7.62 -4.48
C SER A 27 -7.26 -7.69 -2.95
N PHE A 28 -6.05 -7.76 -2.36
CA PHE A 28 -5.88 -7.83 -0.91
C PHE A 28 -6.07 -6.49 -0.21
N GLY A 29 -5.84 -5.37 -0.91
CA GLY A 29 -5.99 -4.02 -0.40
C GLY A 29 -7.16 -3.29 -1.08
N LEU A 30 -7.34 -2.03 -0.71
CA LEU A 30 -8.35 -1.13 -1.27
C LEU A 30 -7.67 0.11 -1.84
N LEU A 31 -8.33 0.73 -2.83
CA LEU A 31 -7.93 2.03 -3.34
C LEU A 31 -9.15 2.94 -3.43
N ILE A 32 -9.05 4.11 -2.79
CA ILE A 32 -10.08 5.15 -2.81
C ILE A 32 -9.42 6.47 -3.25
N ALA A 33 -9.98 7.13 -4.26
CA ALA A 33 -9.58 8.48 -4.62
C ALA A 33 -10.61 9.48 -4.07
N VAL A 34 -10.13 10.49 -3.36
CA VAL A 34 -10.95 11.53 -2.74
C VAL A 34 -10.51 12.94 -3.13
N ASP A 35 -11.44 13.88 -3.06
CA ASP A 35 -11.10 15.30 -3.08
C ASP A 35 -10.58 15.80 -1.72
N GLN A 36 -10.00 16.99 -1.74
CA GLN A 36 -9.74 17.76 -0.53
C GLN A 36 -10.36 19.16 -0.64
N PRO A 37 -10.82 19.74 0.48
CA PRO A 37 -10.77 19.20 1.84
C PRO A 37 -11.96 18.30 2.22
N SER A 38 -12.93 18.09 1.32
CA SER A 38 -14.22 17.48 1.67
C SER A 38 -14.18 15.95 1.84
N LEU A 39 -13.10 15.31 1.39
CA LEU A 39 -12.93 13.86 1.37
C LEU A 39 -14.04 13.14 0.61
N ARG A 40 -14.61 13.80 -0.41
CA ARG A 40 -15.62 13.21 -1.29
C ARG A 40 -14.98 12.15 -2.16
N ILE A 41 -15.56 10.96 -2.15
CA ILE A 41 -15.08 9.81 -2.91
C ILE A 41 -15.43 9.98 -4.39
N HIS A 42 -14.42 9.95 -5.26
CA HIS A 42 -14.57 9.97 -6.72
C HIS A 42 -14.44 8.58 -7.33
N ASN A 43 -13.53 7.79 -6.79
CA ASN A 43 -13.26 6.43 -7.25
C ASN A 43 -13.07 5.52 -6.05
N ALA A 44 -13.54 4.29 -6.20
CA ALA A 44 -13.32 3.22 -5.26
C ALA A 44 -13.01 1.93 -6.03
N SER A 45 -12.10 1.11 -5.51
CA SER A 45 -11.84 -0.22 -6.02
C SER A 45 -13.10 -1.11 -5.91
N ILE A 46 -13.26 -2.06 -6.82
CA ILE A 46 -14.48 -2.90 -6.87
C ILE A 46 -14.68 -3.76 -5.60
N ASN A 47 -13.58 -4.13 -4.92
CA ASN A 47 -13.57 -4.91 -3.69
C ASN A 47 -13.81 -4.07 -2.42
N CYS A 48 -14.15 -2.77 -2.55
CA CYS A 48 -14.43 -1.91 -1.40
C CYS A 48 -15.64 -2.37 -0.57
N GLU A 49 -16.56 -3.14 -1.16
CA GLU A 49 -17.73 -3.66 -0.46
C GLU A 49 -17.35 -4.52 0.75
N ASP A 50 -16.25 -5.27 0.67
CA ASP A 50 -15.74 -6.09 1.77
C ASP A 50 -15.34 -5.24 2.99
N ALA A 51 -15.00 -3.97 2.77
CA ALA A 51 -14.51 -3.06 3.79
C ALA A 51 -15.56 -2.06 4.27
N PHE A 52 -16.38 -1.53 3.36
CA PHE A 52 -17.38 -0.50 3.66
C PHE A 52 -18.80 -1.07 3.82
N GLY A 53 -19.04 -2.31 3.39
CA GLY A 53 -20.34 -2.99 3.48
C GLY A 53 -21.39 -2.46 2.51
N ILE A 54 -20.97 -1.67 1.52
CA ILE A 54 -21.81 -1.09 0.47
C ILE A 54 -21.03 -1.09 -0.86
N SER A 55 -21.76 -1.06 -1.97
CA SER A 55 -21.14 -1.17 -3.28
C SER A 55 -20.31 0.08 -3.63
N PRO A 56 -19.33 -0.02 -4.56
CA PRO A 56 -18.57 1.13 -5.04
C PRO A 56 -19.46 2.28 -5.54
N GLN A 57 -20.56 1.96 -6.22
CA GLN A 57 -21.51 2.95 -6.76
C GLN A 57 -22.23 3.72 -5.65
N GLN A 58 -22.43 3.09 -4.48
CA GLN A 58 -23.03 3.74 -3.31
C GLN A 58 -22.02 4.58 -2.51
N LEU A 59 -20.72 4.30 -2.64
CA LEU A 59 -19.64 5.08 -2.03
C LEU A 59 -19.35 6.38 -2.78
N ILE A 60 -19.36 6.33 -4.12
CA ILE A 60 -19.03 7.49 -4.95
C ILE A 60 -19.96 8.65 -4.62
N GLY A 61 -19.37 9.83 -4.39
CA GLY A 61 -20.06 11.06 -4.02
C GLY A 61 -20.32 11.22 -2.52
N ARG A 62 -20.08 10.22 -1.68
CA ARG A 62 -20.13 10.35 -0.21
C ARG A 62 -18.80 10.85 0.34
N SER A 63 -18.82 11.41 1.55
CA SER A 63 -17.57 11.76 2.24
C SER A 63 -17.01 10.52 2.92
N LEU A 64 -15.71 10.27 2.76
CA LEU A 64 -15.01 9.21 3.49
C LEU A 64 -15.16 9.34 5.00
N ALA A 65 -15.32 10.57 5.50
CA ALA A 65 -15.54 10.86 6.92
C ALA A 65 -16.78 10.15 7.50
N GLU A 66 -17.76 9.78 6.67
CA GLU A 66 -18.95 9.03 7.10
C GLU A 66 -18.65 7.59 7.52
N PHE A 67 -17.49 7.06 7.13
CA PHE A 67 -17.09 5.65 7.36
C PHE A 67 -15.95 5.51 8.35
N ILE A 68 -15.45 6.62 8.90
CA ILE A 68 -14.34 6.66 9.83
C ILE A 68 -14.85 7.06 11.21
N ALA A 69 -14.27 6.46 12.24
CA ALA A 69 -14.60 6.79 13.62
C ALA A 69 -14.42 8.29 13.87
N ALA A 70 -15.44 8.93 14.46
CA ALA A 70 -15.45 10.38 14.64
C ALA A 70 -14.28 10.90 15.50
N ASP A 71 -13.79 10.08 16.43
CA ASP A 71 -12.62 10.34 17.26
C ASP A 71 -11.29 10.19 16.50
N LYS A 72 -11.28 9.44 15.39
CA LYS A 72 -10.11 9.23 14.51
C LYS A 72 -10.06 10.18 13.33
N LEU A 73 -11.17 10.83 12.99
CA LEU A 73 -11.22 11.77 11.87
C LEU A 73 -10.21 12.93 11.98
N PRO A 74 -9.99 13.57 13.16
CA PRO A 74 -8.99 14.63 13.28
C PRO A 74 -7.56 14.15 13.03
N GLU A 75 -7.24 12.92 13.47
CA GLU A 75 -5.94 12.29 13.26
C GLU A 75 -5.70 12.04 11.75
N LEU A 76 -6.71 11.51 11.06
CA LEU A 76 -6.66 11.36 9.60
C LEU A 76 -6.52 12.71 8.90
N GLN A 77 -7.33 13.71 9.25
CA GLN A 77 -7.26 15.03 8.62
C GLN A 77 -5.88 15.68 8.82
N HIS A 78 -5.31 15.55 10.03
CA HIS A 78 -3.97 16.03 10.32
C HIS A 78 -2.90 15.30 9.49
N TYR A 79 -3.01 13.98 9.36
CA TYR A 79 -2.14 13.20 8.48
C TYR A 79 -2.25 13.69 7.02
N LEU A 80 -3.46 13.79 6.48
CA LEU A 80 -3.74 14.18 5.10
C LEU A 80 -3.40 15.65 4.76
N ALA A 81 -3.22 16.51 5.77
CA ALA A 81 -2.80 17.90 5.59
C ALA A 81 -1.29 18.07 5.38
N ARG A 82 -0.50 17.02 5.57
CA ARG A 82 0.96 17.05 5.41
C ARG A 82 1.37 16.93 3.94
N ASP A 83 2.55 17.45 3.62
CA ASP A 83 3.14 17.35 2.28
C ASP A 83 3.77 15.96 2.05
N ASN A 84 4.48 15.43 3.05
CA ASN A 84 5.22 14.16 2.95
C ASN A 84 4.41 12.95 3.47
N LEU A 85 3.24 12.69 2.87
CA LEU A 85 2.31 11.64 3.33
C LEU A 85 2.96 10.24 3.39
N ARG A 86 3.83 9.91 2.42
CA ARG A 86 4.49 8.59 2.32
C ARG A 86 5.49 8.32 3.46
N GLU A 87 6.17 9.35 3.95
CA GLU A 87 7.15 9.20 5.05
C GLU A 87 6.47 8.95 6.41
N GLN A 88 5.16 9.22 6.48
CA GLN A 88 4.35 9.13 7.69
C GLN A 88 3.37 7.96 7.61
N ALA A 89 3.42 7.18 6.53
CA ALA A 89 2.66 5.95 6.38
C ALA A 89 3.35 4.78 7.12
N PRO A 90 2.59 3.74 7.51
CA PRO A 90 1.13 3.67 7.47
C PRO A 90 0.47 4.43 8.64
N LEU A 91 -0.78 4.87 8.42
CA LEU A 91 -1.68 5.34 9.47
C LEU A 91 -2.69 4.25 9.81
N ASP A 92 -2.81 3.88 11.08
CA ASP A 92 -3.85 2.95 11.52
C ASP A 92 -5.23 3.61 11.47
N VAL A 93 -6.12 3.06 10.65
CA VAL A 93 -7.51 3.53 10.54
C VAL A 93 -8.49 2.41 10.85
N THR A 94 -9.60 2.79 11.47
CA THR A 94 -10.71 1.88 11.73
C THR A 94 -11.89 2.29 10.88
N LEU A 95 -12.32 1.39 10.01
CA LEU A 95 -13.50 1.58 9.18
C LEU A 95 -14.73 1.01 9.90
N HIS A 96 -15.79 1.81 9.95
CA HIS A 96 -17.09 1.40 10.45
C HIS A 96 -17.96 0.87 9.33
N LEU A 97 -18.46 -0.35 9.49
CA LEU A 97 -19.44 -0.94 8.61
C LEU A 97 -20.83 -0.66 9.16
N PRO A 98 -21.70 0.08 8.45
CA PRO A 98 -23.08 0.30 8.89
C PRO A 98 -23.85 -1.02 9.07
N SER A 99 -23.47 -2.06 8.33
CA SER A 99 -24.13 -3.37 8.28
C SER A 99 -23.47 -4.46 9.13
N SER A 100 -22.33 -4.20 9.78
CA SER A 100 -21.59 -5.19 10.57
C SER A 100 -21.20 -4.65 11.94
N LEU A 101 -21.35 -5.49 12.97
CA LEU A 101 -20.91 -5.19 14.33
C LEU A 101 -19.39 -5.26 14.51
N ARG A 102 -18.63 -5.63 13.47
CA ARG A 102 -17.17 -5.72 13.53
C ARG A 102 -16.52 -4.56 12.80
N ASN A 103 -15.82 -3.73 13.57
CA ASN A 103 -14.82 -2.81 13.05
C ASN A 103 -13.63 -3.60 12.50
N ARG A 104 -13.07 -3.16 11.36
CA ARG A 104 -11.80 -3.68 10.84
C ARG A 104 -10.72 -2.61 10.89
N HIS A 105 -9.52 -3.04 11.27
CA HIS A 105 -8.32 -2.21 11.26
C HIS A 105 -7.64 -2.31 9.90
N TRP A 106 -7.21 -1.16 9.41
CA TRP A 106 -6.53 -1.01 8.14
C TRP A 106 -5.29 -0.14 8.34
N GLU A 107 -4.22 -0.50 7.64
CA GLU A 107 -3.05 0.35 7.45
C GLU A 107 -3.27 1.21 6.21
N LEU A 108 -3.41 2.52 6.41
CA LEU A 108 -3.65 3.48 5.35
C LEU A 108 -2.34 4.14 4.92
N SER A 109 -2.09 4.14 3.63
CA SER A 109 -1.09 5.01 3.01
C SER A 109 -1.79 5.99 2.07
N ALA A 110 -1.27 7.21 1.98
CA ALA A 110 -1.82 8.24 1.13
C ALA A 110 -0.75 8.88 0.25
N HIS A 111 -1.14 9.27 -0.95
CA HIS A 111 -0.30 10.09 -1.81
C HIS A 111 -1.15 10.96 -2.74
N ARG A 112 -0.52 11.97 -3.34
CA ARG A 112 -1.17 12.90 -4.27
C ARG A 112 -0.68 12.64 -5.66
N HIS A 113 -1.61 12.51 -6.59
CA HIS A 113 -1.30 12.35 -8.01
C HIS A 113 -2.33 13.07 -8.86
N ALA A 114 -1.88 13.88 -9.82
CA ALA A 114 -2.73 14.64 -10.74
C ALA A 114 -3.87 15.44 -10.07
N GLY A 115 -3.63 16.00 -8.88
CA GLY A 115 -4.62 16.78 -8.13
C GLY A 115 -5.61 15.97 -7.30
N CYS A 116 -5.55 14.63 -7.36
CA CYS A 116 -6.36 13.73 -6.52
C CYS A 116 -5.57 13.25 -5.31
N LEU A 117 -6.27 13.03 -4.19
CA LEU A 117 -5.73 12.32 -3.04
C LEU A 117 -6.09 10.84 -3.17
N ILE A 118 -5.08 10.00 -3.32
CA ILE A 118 -5.23 8.55 -3.42
C ILE A 118 -4.92 7.94 -2.06
N LEU A 119 -5.85 7.13 -1.57
CA LEU A 119 -5.76 6.40 -0.32
C LEU A 119 -5.72 4.90 -0.65
N GLU A 120 -4.67 4.25 -0.18
CA GLU A 120 -4.50 2.81 -0.26
C GLU A 120 -4.62 2.24 1.15
N MET A 121 -5.40 1.18 1.31
CA MET A 121 -5.63 0.56 2.61
C MET A 121 -5.36 -0.93 2.53
N GLU A 122 -4.50 -1.41 3.41
CA GLU A 122 -4.21 -2.84 3.57
C GLU A 122 -4.81 -3.34 4.89
N PRO A 123 -5.34 -4.57 4.97
CA PRO A 123 -5.79 -5.12 6.24
C PRO A 123 -4.62 -5.16 7.23
N SER A 124 -4.78 -4.56 8.41
CA SER A 124 -3.74 -4.64 9.44
C SER A 124 -3.47 -6.11 9.76
N GLY A 125 -2.20 -6.51 9.73
CA GLY A 125 -1.81 -7.90 9.94
C GLY A 125 -2.34 -8.44 11.28
N THR A 126 -2.80 -9.69 11.31
CA THR A 126 -3.33 -10.33 12.53
C THR A 126 -2.23 -10.78 13.49
N GLY A 127 -0.96 -10.55 13.16
CA GLY A 127 0.19 -10.98 13.94
C GLY A 127 0.88 -9.80 14.62
N THR A 128 1.17 -9.93 15.91
CA THR A 128 2.13 -9.04 16.57
C THR A 128 3.51 -9.32 15.95
N VAL A 129 3.96 -8.46 15.03
CA VAL A 129 5.35 -8.46 14.61
C VAL A 129 6.19 -8.16 15.85
N ASP A 130 7.08 -9.06 16.24
CA ASP A 130 8.06 -8.75 17.29
C ASP A 130 9.05 -7.72 16.70
N LEU A 131 8.71 -6.44 16.88
CA LEU A 131 9.48 -5.29 16.40
C LEU A 131 10.92 -5.33 16.91
N LEU A 132 11.16 -5.88 18.10
CA LEU A 132 12.51 -6.03 18.64
C LEU A 132 13.29 -7.08 17.85
N SER A 133 12.66 -8.22 17.52
CA SER A 133 13.29 -9.21 16.65
C SER A 133 13.58 -8.68 15.25
N LEU A 134 12.65 -7.94 14.66
CA LEU A 134 12.81 -7.35 13.33
C LEU A 134 13.96 -6.33 13.32
N ASN A 135 14.00 -5.44 14.30
CA ASN A 135 15.06 -4.44 14.42
C ASN A 135 16.45 -5.09 14.62
N ARG A 136 16.52 -6.18 15.41
CA ARG A 136 17.75 -6.97 15.54
C ARG A 136 18.18 -7.56 14.19
N LYS A 137 17.26 -8.20 13.45
CA LYS A 137 17.56 -8.77 12.12
C LYS A 137 18.06 -7.69 11.14
N LEU A 138 17.40 -6.54 11.10
CA LEU A 138 17.79 -5.41 10.25
C LEU A 138 19.19 -4.88 10.61
N SER A 139 19.45 -4.69 11.90
CA SER A 139 20.76 -4.24 12.38
C SER A 139 21.88 -5.21 12.01
N THR A 140 21.64 -6.52 12.17
CA THR A 140 22.57 -7.57 11.76
C THR A 140 22.82 -7.54 10.25
N ALA A 141 21.75 -7.45 9.45
CA ALA A 141 21.86 -7.41 7.99
C ALA A 141 22.72 -6.23 7.52
N VAL A 142 22.50 -5.03 8.08
CA VAL A 142 23.30 -3.83 7.77
C VAL A 142 24.77 -4.03 8.13
N GLN A 143 25.06 -4.59 9.31
CA GLN A 143 26.43 -4.89 9.72
C GLN A 143 27.13 -5.88 8.78
N LEU A 144 26.43 -6.94 8.36
CA LEU A 144 26.97 -7.95 7.46
C LEU A 144 27.25 -7.37 6.07
N LEU A 145 26.35 -6.54 5.54
CA LEU A 145 26.56 -5.84 4.27
C LEU A 145 27.80 -4.94 4.31
N HIS A 146 27.98 -4.16 5.39
CA HIS A 146 29.15 -3.31 5.58
C HIS A 146 30.47 -4.06 5.75
N ALA A 147 30.43 -5.31 6.26
CA ALA A 147 31.62 -6.13 6.47
C ALA A 147 32.11 -6.86 5.20
N THR A 148 31.36 -6.80 4.09
CA THR A 148 31.74 -7.48 2.85
C THR A 148 32.95 -6.83 2.17
N SER A 149 33.80 -7.66 1.54
CA SER A 149 35.06 -7.20 0.93
C SER A 149 35.05 -7.22 -0.60
N SER A 150 33.91 -7.56 -1.22
CA SER A 150 33.73 -7.56 -2.67
C SER A 150 32.26 -7.38 -3.06
N LEU A 151 32.03 -6.93 -4.28
CA LEU A 151 30.68 -6.76 -4.85
C LEU A 151 29.88 -8.09 -4.84
N GLN A 152 30.52 -9.20 -5.18
CA GLN A 152 29.86 -10.50 -5.19
C GLN A 152 29.37 -10.90 -3.79
N GLN A 153 30.23 -10.73 -2.77
CA GLN A 153 29.87 -11.02 -1.38
C GLN A 153 28.76 -10.11 -0.88
N LEU A 154 28.74 -8.84 -1.31
CA LEU A 154 27.67 -7.91 -1.00
C LEU A 154 26.33 -8.40 -1.57
N CYS A 155 26.30 -8.78 -2.85
CA CYS A 155 25.10 -9.31 -3.50
C CYS A 155 24.60 -10.60 -2.83
N ASP A 156 25.49 -11.55 -2.57
CA ASP A 156 25.14 -12.83 -1.94
C ASP A 156 24.60 -12.64 -0.52
N THR A 157 25.19 -11.72 0.24
CA THR A 157 24.74 -11.37 1.59
C THR A 157 23.38 -10.69 1.53
N ALA A 158 23.17 -9.72 0.64
CA ALA A 158 21.91 -9.01 0.51
C ALA A 158 20.73 -9.95 0.27
N VAL A 159 20.86 -10.91 -0.66
CA VAL A 159 19.80 -11.89 -0.94
C VAL A 159 19.49 -12.76 0.28
N LYS A 160 20.52 -13.26 0.97
CA LYS A 160 20.35 -14.11 2.17
C LYS A 160 19.67 -13.37 3.32
N GLU A 161 20.06 -12.13 3.57
CA GLU A 161 19.50 -11.33 4.66
C GLU A 161 18.05 -10.96 4.38
N ILE A 162 17.73 -10.55 3.14
CA ILE A 162 16.34 -10.29 2.74
C ILE A 162 15.49 -11.55 2.90
N GLN A 163 15.95 -12.70 2.39
CA GLN A 163 15.25 -13.99 2.56
C GLN A 163 15.04 -14.35 4.03
N THR A 164 16.02 -14.10 4.90
CA THR A 164 15.90 -14.37 6.36
C THR A 164 14.87 -13.48 7.05
N ILE A 165 14.67 -12.27 6.53
CA ILE A 165 13.71 -11.29 7.05
C ILE A 165 12.30 -11.61 6.55
N THR A 166 12.13 -11.87 5.25
CA THR A 166 10.81 -12.00 4.61
C THR A 166 10.31 -13.44 4.49
N GLY A 167 11.19 -14.44 4.62
CA GLY A 167 10.92 -15.85 4.30
C GLY A 167 11.35 -16.21 2.89
#